data_AF-A0A0T0PVN5-F1
#
_entry.id   AF-A0A0T0PVN5-F1
#
_cell.length_a   1.000
_cell.length_b   1.000
_cell.length_c   1.000
_cell.angle_alpha   90.00
_cell.angle_beta   90.00
_cell.angle_gamma   90.00
#
_symmetry.space_group_name_H-M   'P 1'
#
loop_
_entity.id
_entity.type
_entity.pdbx_description
1 polymer ?
#
loop_
_entity_poly.entity_id
_entity_poly.type
_entity_poly.pdbx_seq_one_letter_code
_entity_poly.pdbx_strand_id
1 'polypeptide(L)'
;MEDILASIKRVIKEGETPAPPRRMSPRPVAAPVDRPGPIDRDEDGVLELSQPLTPPAPAPAPTTEPSFAAATDAPRAAEPAPAAAPHPRAGSASGVSPATAEAARGALGALSRLVVKPEPGGDGTLEGLVREMLRPMLGDWLDANLPGLVEEMVAREIAKITDPAR
;
A
#
# COMPACT_ATOMS: atom_id res chain seq x y z
N MET A 1 -34.36 29.68 15.25
CA MET A 1 -33.04 30.01 14.65
C MET A 1 -32.22 30.90 15.59
N GLU A 2 -32.87 31.79 16.34
CA GLU A 2 -32.24 32.71 17.31
C GLU A 2 -31.68 31.99 18.55
N ASP A 3 -32.29 30.88 18.97
CA ASP A 3 -31.86 30.09 20.13
C ASP A 3 -30.48 29.43 19.94
N ILE A 4 -30.16 29.03 18.71
CA ILE A 4 -28.86 28.42 18.36
C ILE A 4 -27.75 29.47 18.50
N LEU A 5 -27.99 30.70 18.05
CA LEU A 5 -27.02 31.79 18.16
C LEU A 5 -26.85 32.27 19.60
N ALA A 6 -27.93 32.27 20.39
CA ALA A 6 -27.85 32.57 21.83
C ALA A 6 -27.03 31.52 22.60
N SER A 7 -27.18 30.24 22.25
CA SER A 7 -26.40 29.15 22.87
C SER A 7 -24.91 29.23 22.54
N ILE A 8 -24.55 29.50 21.29
CA ILE A 8 -23.14 29.65 20.88
C ILE A 8 -22.50 30.87 21.57
N LYS A 9 -23.23 31.99 21.64
CA LYS A 9 -22.74 33.21 22.31
C LYS A 9 -22.54 33.02 23.81
N ARG A 10 -23.39 32.23 24.47
CA ARG A 10 -23.24 31.89 25.89
C ARG A 10 -22.00 31.03 26.14
N VAL A 11 -21.77 30.01 25.30
CA VAL A 11 -20.60 29.12 25.42
C VAL A 11 -19.28 29.87 25.20
N ILE A 12 -19.22 30.81 24.25
CA ILE A 12 -18.01 31.62 24.01
C ILE A 12 -17.74 32.57 25.18
N LYS A 13 -18.79 33.18 25.76
CA LYS A 13 -18.64 34.10 26.89
C LYS A 13 -18.23 33.40 28.19
N GLU A 14 -18.59 32.13 28.36
CA GLU A 14 -18.31 31.35 29.57
C GLU A 14 -16.95 30.62 29.51
N GLY A 15 -16.31 30.55 28.34
CA GLY A 15 -15.03 29.86 28.11
C GLY A 15 -13.76 30.62 28.48
N GLU A 16 -13.85 31.83 29.02
CA GLU A 16 -12.67 32.64 29.38
C GLU A 16 -12.48 32.71 30.91
N THR A 17 -11.95 31.62 31.49
CA THR A 17 -11.39 31.66 32.85
C THR A 17 -9.86 31.70 32.76
N PRO A 18 -9.19 32.76 33.27
CA PRO A 18 -7.73 32.78 33.31
C PRO A 18 -7.22 31.78 34.36
N ALA A 19 -6.43 30.81 33.91
CA ALA A 19 -5.75 29.86 34.80
C ALA A 19 -4.56 30.54 35.52
N PRO A 20 -4.31 30.27 36.81
CA PRO A 20 -3.17 30.82 37.53
C PRO A 20 -1.84 30.24 37.03
N PRO A 21 -0.71 30.96 37.15
CA PRO A 21 0.58 30.50 36.64
C PRO A 21 1.09 29.30 37.45
N ARG A 22 1.10 28.12 36.82
CA ARG A 22 1.76 26.93 37.33
C ARG A 22 3.28 27.11 37.21
N ARG A 23 3.97 27.18 38.35
CA ARG A 23 5.44 27.04 38.40
C ARG A 23 5.82 25.63 37.95
N MET A 24 6.48 25.51 36.80
CA MET A 24 7.05 24.25 36.33
C MET A 24 8.44 24.06 36.96
N SER A 25 8.56 23.10 37.87
CA SER A 25 9.86 22.46 38.15
C SER A 25 10.30 21.70 36.89
N PRO A 26 11.61 21.67 36.55
CA PRO A 26 12.07 20.94 35.37
C PRO A 26 11.86 19.44 35.59
N ARG A 27 10.99 18.86 34.76
CA ARG A 27 10.83 17.41 34.60
C ARG A 27 12.09 16.89 33.88
N PRO A 28 12.70 15.77 34.29
CA PRO A 28 13.81 15.20 33.55
C PRO A 28 13.30 14.85 32.14
N VAL A 29 13.98 15.39 31.14
CA VAL A 29 13.72 15.11 29.72
C VAL A 29 13.99 13.63 29.52
N ALA A 30 12.95 12.86 29.19
CA ALA A 30 13.13 11.51 28.70
C ALA A 30 14.02 11.58 27.46
N ALA A 31 15.08 10.77 27.44
CA ALA A 31 16.00 10.65 26.32
C ALA A 31 15.24 10.41 25.00
N PRO A 32 15.83 10.79 23.84
CA PRO A 32 15.22 10.55 22.54
C PRO A 32 14.89 9.06 22.42
N VAL A 33 13.62 8.76 22.18
CA VAL A 33 13.20 7.39 21.85
C VAL A 33 13.99 6.98 20.61
N ASP A 34 14.59 5.82 20.79
CA ASP A 34 15.52 5.13 19.92
C ASP A 34 15.07 5.13 18.44
N ARG A 35 16.07 4.91 17.60
CA ARG A 35 15.96 4.66 16.15
C ARG A 35 14.70 3.85 15.81
N PRO A 36 14.08 4.05 14.63
CA PRO A 36 13.10 3.08 14.15
C PRO A 36 13.77 1.70 14.23
N GLY A 37 13.21 0.83 15.08
CA GLY A 37 13.69 -0.54 15.20
C GLY A 37 13.68 -1.18 13.81
N PRO A 38 14.49 -2.24 13.60
CA PRO A 38 14.37 -3.02 12.39
C PRO A 38 12.89 -3.40 12.27
N ILE A 39 12.25 -2.92 11.21
CA ILE A 39 11.00 -3.52 10.78
C ILE A 39 11.46 -4.96 10.46
N ASP A 40 11.05 -5.94 11.27
CA ASP A 40 10.97 -7.33 10.80
C ASP A 40 9.94 -7.29 9.67
N ARG A 41 10.41 -6.83 8.53
CA ARG A 41 9.76 -6.98 7.26
C ARG A 41 10.03 -8.44 7.01
N ASP A 42 9.05 -9.30 7.28
CA ASP A 42 9.05 -10.63 6.68
C ASP A 42 9.14 -10.39 5.17
N GLU A 43 10.38 -10.38 4.65
CA GLU A 43 10.65 -10.14 3.23
C GLU A 43 10.12 -11.31 2.37
N ASP A 44 9.68 -12.38 3.05
CA ASP A 44 8.92 -13.50 2.50
C ASP A 44 7.48 -13.14 2.07
N GLY A 45 6.93 -12.02 2.52
CA GLY A 45 5.59 -11.56 2.14
C GLY A 45 5.53 -10.69 0.87
N VAL A 46 6.68 -10.19 0.42
CA VAL A 46 6.79 -9.27 -0.73
C VAL A 46 7.49 -9.98 -1.88
N LEU A 47 6.70 -10.61 -2.75
CA LEU A 47 7.22 -11.29 -3.94
C LEU A 47 7.54 -10.27 -5.05
N GLU A 48 8.81 -9.88 -5.14
CA GLU A 48 9.32 -9.11 -6.28
C GLU A 48 9.53 -10.01 -7.51
N LEU A 49 8.55 -10.02 -8.41
CA LEU A 49 8.58 -10.78 -9.67
C LEU A 49 9.45 -10.11 -10.74
N SER A 50 10.76 -10.02 -10.49
CA SER A 50 11.74 -9.48 -11.45
C SER A 50 12.18 -10.50 -12.51
N GLN A 51 11.89 -11.78 -12.31
CA GLN A 51 12.25 -12.86 -13.23
C GLN A 51 11.01 -13.37 -13.98
N PRO A 52 11.05 -13.49 -15.33
CA PRO A 52 9.95 -14.05 -16.08
C PRO A 52 9.80 -15.53 -15.76
N LEU A 53 8.62 -15.93 -15.28
CA LEU A 53 8.31 -17.32 -14.98
C LEU A 53 8.25 -18.11 -16.29
N THR A 54 9.19 -19.03 -16.51
CA THR A 54 9.10 -20.01 -17.60
C THR A 54 7.98 -20.99 -17.26
N PRO A 55 6.96 -21.18 -18.12
CA PRO A 55 5.90 -22.13 -17.84
C PRO A 55 6.50 -23.54 -17.73
N PRO A 56 6.08 -24.35 -16.74
CA PRO A 56 6.55 -25.73 -16.64
C PRO A 56 6.20 -26.48 -17.92
N ALA A 57 7.13 -27.31 -18.40
CA ALA A 57 6.84 -28.28 -19.45
C ALA A 57 5.62 -29.14 -19.03
N PRO A 58 4.76 -29.57 -19.97
CA PRO A 58 3.60 -30.37 -19.62
C PRO A 58 4.06 -31.63 -18.87
N ALA A 59 3.77 -31.68 -17.57
CA ALA A 59 4.02 -32.86 -16.77
C ALA A 59 3.16 -34.02 -17.31
N PRO A 60 3.65 -35.27 -17.29
CA PRO A 60 2.79 -36.42 -17.56
C PRO A 60 1.63 -36.41 -16.56
N ALA A 61 0.41 -36.63 -17.07
CA ALA A 61 -0.79 -36.64 -16.25
C ALA A 61 -0.63 -37.63 -15.07
N PRO A 62 -1.00 -37.24 -13.83
CA PRO A 62 -0.98 -38.17 -12.72
C PRO A 62 -2.00 -39.27 -12.97
N THR A 63 -1.53 -40.50 -13.14
CA THR A 63 -2.38 -41.71 -13.06
C THR A 63 -2.96 -41.76 -11.65
N THR A 64 -4.20 -41.30 -11.52
CA THR A 64 -4.97 -41.44 -10.30
C THR A 64 -5.47 -42.88 -10.27
N GLU A 65 -4.75 -43.77 -9.57
CA GLU A 65 -5.36 -45.02 -9.13
C GLU A 65 -6.25 -44.71 -7.92
N PRO A 66 -7.57 -44.91 -8.00
CA PRO A 66 -8.45 -44.66 -6.87
C PRO A 66 -8.31 -45.81 -5.86
N SER A 67 -7.47 -45.62 -4.83
CA SER A 67 -7.51 -46.46 -3.64
C SER A 67 -8.66 -46.01 -2.73
N PHE A 68 -9.85 -46.59 -2.94
CA PHE A 68 -10.94 -46.49 -1.99
C PHE A 68 -10.89 -47.68 -1.03
N ALA A 69 -10.20 -47.53 0.09
CA ALA A 69 -10.46 -48.36 1.27
C ALA A 69 -11.71 -47.80 1.97
N ALA A 70 -12.90 -48.22 1.53
CA ALA A 70 -14.15 -47.92 2.22
C ALA A 70 -14.46 -49.05 3.21
N ALA A 71 -14.49 -48.67 4.49
CA ALA A 71 -14.78 -49.53 5.61
C ALA A 71 -16.19 -50.16 5.52
N THR A 72 -16.21 -51.45 5.87
CA THR A 72 -17.29 -52.34 6.31
C THR A 72 -18.74 -51.81 6.37
N ASP A 73 -19.54 -52.39 5.47
CA ASP A 73 -20.89 -52.95 5.61
C ASP A 73 -21.68 -52.70 6.92
N ALA A 74 -22.84 -52.05 6.77
CA ALA A 74 -23.99 -52.23 7.65
C ALA A 74 -25.28 -52.04 6.83
N PRO A 75 -26.21 -53.01 6.78
CA PRO A 75 -27.40 -52.91 5.94
C PRO A 75 -28.43 -51.97 6.59
N ARG A 76 -28.59 -50.77 6.02
CA ARG A 76 -29.72 -49.89 6.32
C ARG A 76 -30.98 -50.48 5.64
N ALA A 77 -31.98 -50.79 6.46
CA ALA A 77 -33.29 -51.28 6.05
C ALA A 77 -33.89 -50.48 4.89
N ALA A 78 -34.45 -51.20 3.91
CA ALA A 78 -35.10 -50.66 2.73
C ALA A 78 -36.37 -49.90 3.10
N GLU A 79 -36.41 -48.61 2.76
CA GLU A 79 -37.61 -47.78 2.65
C GLU A 79 -37.83 -47.52 1.14
N PRO A 80 -39.07 -47.60 0.60
CA PRO A 80 -39.27 -47.53 -0.84
C PRO A 80 -39.13 -46.08 -1.31
N ALA A 81 -38.01 -45.77 -1.97
CA ALA A 81 -37.80 -44.47 -2.61
C ALA A 81 -38.69 -44.33 -3.86
N PRO A 82 -39.37 -43.19 -4.07
CA PRO A 82 -39.96 -42.87 -5.37
C PRO A 82 -38.83 -42.72 -6.41
N ALA A 83 -39.07 -43.21 -7.63
CA ALA A 83 -38.09 -43.29 -8.71
C ALA A 83 -37.29 -41.99 -8.88
N ALA A 84 -35.99 -42.05 -8.60
CA ALA A 84 -35.05 -40.96 -8.83
C ALA A 84 -34.87 -40.75 -10.34
N ALA A 85 -35.19 -39.55 -10.82
CA ALA A 85 -34.77 -39.09 -12.13
C ALA A 85 -33.22 -39.04 -12.20
N PRO A 86 -32.61 -39.25 -13.38
CA PRO A 86 -31.16 -39.22 -13.49
C PRO A 86 -30.65 -37.79 -13.24
N HIS A 87 -30.01 -37.58 -12.09
CA HIS A 87 -29.22 -36.38 -11.85
C HIS A 87 -27.97 -36.45 -12.72
N PRO A 88 -27.74 -35.53 -13.67
CA PRO A 88 -26.48 -35.50 -14.40
C PRO A 88 -25.37 -35.16 -13.40
N ARG A 89 -24.43 -36.10 -13.21
CA ARG A 89 -23.16 -35.82 -12.53
C ARG A 89 -22.52 -34.63 -13.25
N ALA A 90 -22.39 -33.51 -12.55
CA ALA A 90 -21.53 -32.42 -12.94
C ALA A 90 -20.08 -32.94 -12.93
N GLY A 91 -19.67 -33.58 -14.04
CA GLY A 91 -18.27 -33.73 -14.36
C GLY A 91 -17.68 -32.32 -14.43
N SER A 92 -16.45 -32.19 -13.94
CA SER A 92 -15.66 -30.95 -13.89
C SER A 92 -15.52 -30.33 -15.28
N ALA A 93 -16.58 -29.72 -15.78
CA ALA A 93 -16.56 -28.84 -16.93
C ALA A 93 -16.00 -27.54 -16.39
N SER A 94 -14.76 -27.23 -16.79
CA SER A 94 -14.26 -25.86 -16.74
C SER A 94 -15.37 -24.94 -17.22
N GLY A 95 -15.92 -24.14 -16.31
CA GLY A 95 -17.17 -23.38 -16.50
C GLY A 95 -17.07 -22.24 -17.51
N VAL A 96 -16.05 -22.28 -18.37
CA VAL A 96 -15.72 -21.24 -19.33
C VAL A 96 -15.59 -21.90 -20.69
N SER A 97 -16.38 -21.43 -21.65
CA SER A 97 -16.24 -21.86 -23.03
C SER A 97 -14.86 -21.44 -23.57
N PRO A 98 -14.24 -22.21 -24.47
CA PRO A 98 -12.93 -21.86 -25.03
C PRO A 98 -12.96 -20.49 -25.72
N ALA A 99 -14.08 -20.13 -26.35
CA ALA A 99 -14.27 -18.81 -26.96
C ALA A 99 -14.28 -17.68 -25.92
N THR A 100 -14.91 -17.90 -24.76
CA THR A 100 -14.93 -16.94 -23.65
C THR A 100 -13.53 -16.76 -23.05
N ALA A 101 -12.77 -17.84 -22.89
CA ALA A 101 -11.40 -17.78 -22.40
C ALA A 101 -10.50 -16.98 -23.35
N GLU A 102 -10.66 -17.16 -24.66
CA GLU A 102 -9.89 -16.44 -25.67
C GLU A 102 -10.26 -14.96 -25.75
N ALA A 103 -11.55 -14.64 -25.67
CA ALA A 103 -12.01 -13.26 -25.59
C ALA A 103 -11.46 -12.53 -24.35
N ALA A 104 -11.44 -13.20 -23.19
CA ALA A 104 -10.87 -12.67 -21.96
C ALA A 104 -9.36 -12.41 -22.09
N ARG A 105 -8.61 -13.33 -22.71
CA ARG A 105 -7.18 -13.12 -23.00
C ARG A 105 -6.95 -11.93 -23.93
N GLY A 106 -7.78 -11.77 -24.97
CA GLY A 106 -7.73 -10.63 -25.88
C GLY A 106 -7.96 -9.29 -25.16
N ALA A 107 -8.99 -9.21 -24.31
CA ALA A 107 -9.31 -8.01 -23.54
C ALA A 107 -8.21 -7.66 -22.52
N LEU A 108 -7.68 -8.65 -21.81
CA LEU A 108 -6.56 -8.45 -20.88
C LEU A 108 -5.27 -8.05 -21.61
N GLY A 109 -5.02 -8.59 -22.81
CA GLY A 109 -3.91 -8.18 -23.65
C GLY A 109 -4.04 -6.74 -24.15
N ALA A 110 -5.26 -6.30 -24.50
CA ALA A 110 -5.52 -4.91 -24.86
C ALA A 110 -5.33 -3.95 -23.67
N LEU A 111 -5.80 -4.35 -22.48
CA LEU A 111 -5.60 -3.59 -21.24
C LEU A 111 -4.11 -3.48 -20.88
N SER A 112 -3.35 -4.58 -21.01
CA SER A 112 -1.90 -4.58 -20.76
C SER A 112 -1.12 -3.64 -21.68
N ARG A 113 -1.60 -3.39 -22.91
CA ARG A 113 -0.98 -2.42 -23.83
C ARG A 113 -1.30 -0.98 -23.47
N LEU A 114 -2.43 -0.75 -22.79
CA LEU A 114 -2.84 0.55 -22.27
C LEU A 114 -2.17 0.90 -20.95
N VAL A 115 -1.64 -0.09 -20.22
CA VAL A 115 -0.65 0.12 -19.15
C VAL A 115 0.67 0.50 -19.82
N VAL A 116 0.72 1.73 -20.34
CA VAL A 116 1.92 2.38 -20.83
C VAL A 116 2.93 2.37 -19.70
N LYS A 117 4.08 1.73 -19.94
CA LYS A 117 5.22 1.75 -19.02
C LYS A 117 5.53 3.22 -18.73
N PRO A 118 5.40 3.72 -17.48
CA PRO A 118 5.73 5.10 -17.19
C PRO A 118 7.21 5.29 -17.52
N GLU A 119 7.48 6.07 -18.57
CA GLU A 119 8.84 6.56 -18.82
C GLU A 119 9.22 7.42 -17.60
N PRO A 120 10.35 7.14 -16.94
CA PRO A 120 10.79 7.93 -15.80
C PRO A 120 11.13 9.35 -16.30
N GLY A 121 10.20 10.28 -16.11
CA GLY A 121 10.32 11.67 -16.55
C GLY A 121 9.25 12.17 -17.53
N GLY A 122 8.27 11.36 -17.90
CA GLY A 122 7.16 11.81 -18.76
C GLY A 122 6.13 12.66 -18.01
N ASP A 123 5.76 13.81 -18.59
CA ASP A 123 4.75 14.77 -18.10
C ASP A 123 3.35 14.16 -17.93
N GLY A 124 3.09 13.01 -18.56
CA GLY A 124 1.84 12.27 -18.47
C GLY A 124 1.71 11.37 -17.24
N THR A 125 2.73 11.30 -16.38
CA THR A 125 2.70 10.54 -15.13
C THR A 125 2.29 11.43 -13.96
N LEU A 126 1.69 10.84 -12.92
CA LEU A 126 1.37 11.55 -11.68
C LEU A 126 2.63 12.22 -11.08
N GLU A 127 3.78 11.56 -11.19
CA GLU A 127 5.07 12.12 -10.75
C GLU A 127 5.42 13.40 -11.53
N GLY A 128 5.22 13.41 -12.85
CA GLY A 128 5.40 14.60 -13.68
C GLY A 128 4.52 15.75 -13.23
N LEU A 129 3.23 15.50 -13.01
CA LEU A 129 2.30 16.53 -12.53
C LEU A 129 2.69 17.08 -11.14
N VAL A 130 3.02 16.19 -10.20
CA VAL A 130 3.46 16.59 -8.85
C VAL A 130 4.75 17.38 -8.91
N ARG A 131 5.69 17.01 -9.78
CA ARG A 131 6.95 17.73 -9.99
C ARG A 131 6.72 19.14 -10.54
N GLU A 132 5.84 19.30 -11.52
CA GLU A 132 5.48 20.62 -12.06
C GLU A 132 4.80 21.51 -11.01
N MET A 133 4.00 20.91 -10.11
CA MET A 133 3.41 21.64 -8.97
C MET A 133 4.42 22.01 -7.88
N LEU A 134 5.39 21.13 -7.59
CA LEU A 134 6.38 21.35 -6.53
C LEU A 134 7.54 22.25 -6.96
N ARG A 135 7.86 22.32 -8.26
CA ARG A 135 8.95 23.15 -8.78
C ARG A 135 8.88 24.62 -8.34
N PRO A 136 7.76 25.35 -8.47
CA PRO A 136 7.70 26.74 -8.03
C PRO A 136 7.86 26.88 -6.50
N MET A 137 7.26 25.99 -5.70
CA MET A 137 7.36 26.06 -4.24
C MET A 137 8.78 25.81 -3.73
N LEU A 138 9.49 24.86 -4.35
CA LEU A 138 10.90 24.60 -4.06
C LEU A 138 11.80 25.74 -4.52
N GLY A 139 11.49 26.37 -5.66
CA GLY A 139 12.20 27.55 -6.15
C GLY A 139 12.12 28.72 -5.17
N ASP A 140 10.90 29.13 -4.81
CA ASP A 140 10.67 30.23 -3.87
C ASP A 140 11.35 29.98 -2.51
N TRP A 141 11.30 28.73 -2.04
CA TRP A 141 11.98 28.34 -0.81
C TRP A 141 13.50 28.42 -0.93
N LEU A 142 14.08 27.94 -2.04
CA LEU A 142 15.52 28.03 -2.28
C LEU A 142 15.96 29.50 -2.36
N ASP A 143 15.21 30.35 -3.07
CA ASP A 143 15.54 31.78 -3.18
C ASP A 143 15.53 32.48 -1.81
N ALA A 144 14.62 32.09 -0.91
CA ALA A 144 14.54 32.66 0.43
C ALA A 144 15.60 32.11 1.41
N ASN A 145 16.03 30.85 1.28
CA ASN A 145 16.83 30.17 2.30
C ASN A 145 18.29 29.91 1.88
N LEU A 146 18.57 29.83 0.58
CA LEU A 146 19.90 29.54 0.05
C LEU A 146 20.94 30.64 0.33
N PRO A 147 20.60 31.94 0.30
CA PRO A 147 21.57 33.00 0.63
C PRO A 147 22.18 32.84 2.03
N GLY A 148 21.35 32.58 3.04
CA GLY A 148 21.81 32.41 4.42
C GLY A 148 22.70 31.17 4.60
N LEU A 149 22.35 30.05 3.97
CA LEU A 149 23.16 28.83 3.99
C LEU A 149 24.54 29.04 3.35
N VAL A 150 24.59 29.79 2.25
CA VAL A 150 25.85 30.10 1.56
C VAL A 150 26.69 31.04 2.41
N GLU A 151 26.11 32.07 3.02
CA GLU A 151 26.85 32.98 3.92
C GLU A 151 27.47 32.24 5.11
N GLU A 152 26.74 31.33 5.76
CA GLU A 152 27.29 30.53 6.85
C GLU A 152 28.43 29.61 6.39
N MET A 153 28.30 29.01 5.20
CA MET A 153 29.33 28.13 4.66
C MET A 153 30.59 28.91 4.24
N VAL A 154 30.40 30.09 3.62
CA VAL A 154 31.50 30.99 3.26
C VAL A 154 32.18 31.55 4.50
N ALA A 155 31.43 31.99 5.51
CA ALA A 155 31.98 32.46 6.78
C ALA A 155 32.83 31.39 7.46
N ARG A 156 32.38 30.13 7.43
CA ARG A 156 33.13 28.97 7.94
C ARG A 156 34.41 28.71 7.15
N GLU A 157 34.36 28.79 5.82
CA GLU A 157 35.54 28.56 4.98
C GLU A 157 36.55 29.71 5.10
N ILE A 158 36.08 30.97 5.20
CA ILE A 158 36.95 32.12 5.50
C ILE A 158 37.60 31.93 6.86
N ALA A 159 36.82 31.65 7.91
CA ALA A 159 37.34 31.43 9.25
C ALA A 159 38.46 30.38 9.28
N LYS A 160 38.28 29.27 8.55
CA LYS A 160 39.26 28.20 8.40
C LYS A 160 40.54 28.64 7.68
N ILE A 161 40.45 29.52 6.67
CA ILE A 161 41.63 30.04 5.96
C ILE A 161 42.33 31.13 6.76
N THR A 162 41.56 31.97 7.46
CA THR A 162 42.06 33.10 8.26
C THR A 162 42.54 32.70 9.65
N ASP A 163 42.24 31.49 10.11
CA ASP A 163 42.83 30.87 11.29
C ASP A 163 43.84 29.78 10.89
N PRO A 164 44.99 30.15 10.30
CA PRO A 164 46.08 29.20 10.00
C PRO A 164 46.81 28.73 11.27
N ALA A 165 46.30 29.01 12.47
CA ALA A 165 46.91 28.66 13.74
C ALA A 165 46.22 27.43 14.39
N ARG A 166 46.21 26.32 13.65
CA ARG A 166 46.13 24.97 14.23
C ARG A 166 47.06 24.00 13.54
#